data_AF-A0A5C7KVA9-F1
#
_entry.id   AF-A0A5C7KVA9-F1
#
_cell.length_a   1.000
_cell.length_b   1.000
_cell.length_c   1.000
_cell.angle_alpha   90.00
_cell.angle_beta   90.00
_cell.angle_gamma   90.00
#
_symmetry.space_group_name_H-M   'P 1'
#
loop_
_entity.id
_entity.type
_entity.pdbx_description
1 polymer ?
#
loop_
_entity_poly.entity_id
_entity_poly.type
_entity_poly.pdbx_seq_one_letter_code
_entity_poly.pdbx_strand_id
1 'polypeptide(L)'
;MKFVDKVAGWLMSFVVLVGLGVLVLLIILLRRTLTFPAGEIEVVPVENVAGRGDHAEGFARDLEPPGAEEVEEMTEPTLAESLEAVTSAVTNVAASLDSLETNSASTNKGKGKGDNRPPGPLGEGDDIVPRFERWELKFAAKNMAGYSAQLDFFKIELGAMGGGVKEVDYVSGFSGASNRRSTPGSQEKRLYFMWRKSGPLLQYDRQLIQRAGIQTNDRVLIKFIPKELEDRLAVTELAYAKTKGIDTVKKIAKTVFESKATNSGFEWTVVEQRYRLAK
;
A
#
# COMPACT_ATOMS: atom_id res chain seq x y z
N MET A 1 -22.08 13.75 -76.25
CA MET A 1 -21.11 13.91 -75.14
C MET A 1 -21.77 14.27 -73.81
N LYS A 2 -22.68 15.26 -73.74
CA LYS A 2 -23.30 15.75 -72.48
C LYS A 2 -24.09 14.73 -71.62
N PHE A 3 -24.57 13.62 -72.17
CA PHE A 3 -25.37 12.63 -71.41
C PHE A 3 -24.49 11.66 -70.60
N VAL A 4 -23.33 11.27 -71.16
CA VAL A 4 -22.38 10.37 -70.50
C VAL A 4 -21.72 11.08 -69.30
N ASP A 5 -21.37 12.36 -69.45
CA ASP A 5 -20.80 13.17 -68.36
C ASP A 5 -21.77 13.33 -67.17
N LYS A 6 -23.08 13.43 -67.46
CA LYS A 6 -24.10 13.58 -66.42
C LYS A 6 -24.33 12.29 -65.64
N VAL A 7 -24.33 11.15 -66.32
CA VAL A 7 -24.46 9.82 -65.71
C VAL A 7 -23.19 9.47 -64.92
N ALA A 8 -22.00 9.77 -65.46
CA ALA A 8 -20.73 9.57 -64.77
C ALA A 8 -20.60 10.44 -63.52
N GLY A 9 -21.04 11.70 -63.56
CA GLY A 9 -21.07 12.58 -62.39
C GLY A 9 -22.01 12.07 -61.28
N TRP A 10 -23.15 11.49 -61.66
CA TRP A 10 -24.09 10.91 -60.69
C TRP A 10 -23.53 9.65 -60.03
N LEU A 11 -22.88 8.77 -60.81
CA LEU A 11 -22.18 7.60 -60.29
C LEU A 11 -21.02 7.98 -59.37
N MET A 12 -20.20 8.96 -59.74
CA MET A 12 -19.08 9.42 -58.90
C MET A 12 -19.57 10.05 -57.59
N SER A 13 -20.65 10.84 -57.62
CA SER A 13 -21.26 11.40 -56.41
C SER A 13 -21.80 10.30 -55.48
N PHE A 14 -22.42 9.27 -56.05
CA PHE A 14 -22.92 8.12 -55.27
C PHE A 14 -21.79 7.33 -54.61
N VAL A 15 -20.70 7.07 -55.34
CA VAL A 15 -19.52 6.36 -54.80
C VAL A 15 -18.84 7.18 -53.70
N VAL A 16 -18.72 8.50 -53.86
CA VAL A 16 -18.14 9.38 -52.84
C VAL A 16 -19.02 9.43 -51.58
N LEU A 17 -20.35 9.46 -51.74
CA LEU A 17 -21.28 9.49 -50.61
C LEU A 17 -21.23 8.18 -49.81
N VAL A 18 -21.23 7.04 -50.50
CA VAL A 18 -21.07 5.72 -49.86
C VAL A 18 -19.70 5.60 -49.19
N GLY A 19 -18.62 6.04 -49.86
CA GLY A 19 -17.27 6.06 -49.30
C GLY A 19 -17.16 6.89 -48.03
N LEU A 20 -17.77 8.07 -47.99
CA LEU A 20 -17.84 8.92 -46.80
C LEU A 20 -18.62 8.23 -45.67
N GLY A 21 -19.74 7.59 -45.99
CA GLY A 21 -20.54 6.85 -45.00
C GLY A 21 -19.76 5.71 -44.35
N VAL A 22 -19.05 4.91 -45.15
CA VAL A 22 -18.19 3.83 -44.65
C VAL A 22 -17.04 4.40 -43.81
N LEU A 23 -16.44 5.53 -44.21
CA LEU A 23 -15.37 6.18 -43.47
C LEU A 23 -15.85 6.72 -42.11
N VAL A 24 -17.05 7.31 -42.03
CA VAL A 24 -17.64 7.74 -40.76
C VAL A 24 -17.93 6.55 -39.86
N LEU A 25 -18.48 5.45 -40.39
CA LEU A 25 -18.69 4.22 -39.63
C LEU A 25 -17.37 3.60 -39.16
N LEU A 26 -16.32 3.65 -39.98
CA LEU A 26 -14.97 3.20 -39.60
C LEU A 26 -14.42 4.06 -38.46
N ILE A 27 -14.58 5.39 -38.51
CA ILE A 27 -14.15 6.29 -37.42
C ILE A 27 -14.92 5.99 -36.13
N ILE A 28 -16.25 5.78 -36.20
CA ILE A 28 -17.07 5.42 -35.04
C ILE A 28 -16.61 4.07 -34.47
N LEU A 29 -16.35 3.09 -35.33
CA LEU A 29 -15.89 1.77 -34.93
C LEU A 29 -14.50 1.85 -34.29
N LEU A 30 -13.57 2.63 -34.86
CA LEU A 30 -12.24 2.83 -34.31
C LEU A 30 -12.30 3.56 -32.95
N ARG A 31 -13.20 4.53 -32.80
CA ARG A 31 -13.43 5.19 -31.51
C ARG A 31 -14.03 4.23 -30.49
N ARG A 32 -14.95 3.34 -30.89
CA ARG A 32 -15.56 2.34 -30.01
C ARG A 32 -14.61 1.21 -29.62
N THR A 33 -13.69 0.80 -30.50
CA THR A 33 -12.70 -0.23 -30.17
C THR A 33 -11.52 0.33 -29.37
N LEU A 34 -11.18 1.61 -29.55
CA LEU A 34 -10.09 2.28 -28.82
C LEU A 34 -10.54 2.99 -27.54
N THR A 35 -11.84 2.96 -27.20
CA THR A 35 -12.27 3.35 -25.86
C THR A 35 -11.79 2.29 -24.87
N PHE A 36 -10.62 2.54 -24.28
CA PHE A 36 -10.27 1.96 -22.99
C PHE A 36 -11.44 2.28 -22.06
N PRO A 37 -12.16 1.28 -21.51
CA PRO A 37 -13.13 1.57 -20.48
C PRO A 37 -12.36 2.27 -19.37
N ALA A 38 -12.63 3.57 -19.18
CA ALA A 38 -12.23 4.23 -17.95
C ALA A 38 -12.95 3.43 -16.87
N GLY A 39 -12.19 2.59 -16.18
CA GLY A 39 -12.72 1.68 -15.17
C GLY A 39 -13.62 2.48 -14.28
N GLU A 40 -14.92 2.17 -14.36
CA GLU A 40 -15.92 2.70 -13.45
C GLU A 40 -15.39 2.34 -12.07
N ILE A 41 -14.89 3.34 -11.34
CA ILE A 41 -14.44 3.14 -9.98
C ILE A 41 -15.72 2.87 -9.23
N GLU A 42 -16.09 1.58 -9.11
CA GLU A 42 -17.16 1.11 -8.24
C GLU A 42 -16.83 1.70 -6.88
N VAL A 43 -17.52 2.78 -6.50
CA VAL A 43 -17.22 3.54 -5.30
C VAL A 43 -17.49 2.58 -4.16
N VAL A 44 -16.43 1.96 -3.62
CA VAL A 44 -16.55 1.03 -2.51
C VAL A 44 -17.24 1.82 -1.40
N PRO A 45 -18.42 1.39 -0.95
CA PRO A 45 -19.19 2.15 0.04
C PRO A 45 -18.30 2.40 1.26
N VAL A 46 -18.41 3.60 1.83
CA VAL A 46 -17.69 4.00 3.03
C VAL A 46 -17.89 2.90 4.08
N GLU A 47 -16.82 2.15 4.36
CA GLU A 47 -16.86 1.04 5.31
C GLU A 47 -17.07 1.63 6.71
N ASN A 48 -18.24 1.41 7.30
CA ASN A 48 -18.50 1.75 8.69
C ASN A 48 -17.82 0.71 9.59
N VAL A 49 -16.54 0.93 9.89
CA VAL A 49 -15.75 0.05 10.75
C VAL A 49 -16.29 0.10 12.19
N ALA A 50 -16.55 -1.04 12.80
CA ALA A 50 -16.84 -1.11 14.24
C ALA A 50 -15.69 -0.53 15.08
N GLY A 51 -16.02 0.22 16.13
CA GLY A 51 -15.05 0.60 17.15
C GLY A 51 -14.37 -0.64 17.75
N ARG A 52 -13.07 -0.53 18.07
CA ARG A 52 -12.11 -1.53 18.60
C ARG A 52 -12.72 -2.80 19.22
N GLY A 53 -13.33 -3.64 18.38
CA GLY A 53 -13.99 -4.88 18.77
C GLY A 53 -13.00 -6.04 18.90
N ASP A 54 -13.56 -7.25 18.93
CA ASP A 54 -12.84 -8.52 19.04
C ASP A 54 -11.90 -8.76 17.84
N HIS A 55 -10.87 -9.55 18.05
CA HIS A 55 -9.88 -9.93 17.04
C HIS A 55 -10.31 -11.20 16.29
N ALA A 56 -9.88 -11.37 15.04
CA ALA A 56 -10.18 -12.58 14.28
C ALA A 56 -9.48 -13.81 14.91
N GLU A 57 -10.22 -14.90 15.14
CA GLU A 57 -9.66 -16.13 15.72
C GLU A 57 -8.45 -16.62 14.89
N GLY A 58 -7.29 -16.78 15.56
CA GLY A 58 -6.04 -17.23 14.94
C GLY A 58 -5.06 -16.12 14.53
N PHE A 59 -5.47 -14.84 14.60
CA PHE A 59 -4.60 -13.69 14.37
C PHE A 59 -4.29 -12.99 15.70
N ALA A 60 -3.01 -12.92 16.09
CA ALA A 60 -2.62 -12.02 17.18
C ALA A 60 -2.69 -10.57 16.69
N ARG A 61 -3.21 -9.66 17.53
CA ARG A 61 -2.95 -8.21 17.34
C ARG A 61 -1.52 -7.84 17.70
N ASP A 62 -0.82 -8.71 18.42
CA ASP A 62 0.61 -8.59 18.64
C ASP A 62 1.38 -8.89 17.35
N LEU A 63 2.32 -7.98 17.09
CA LEU A 63 3.35 -8.06 16.06
C LEU A 63 3.85 -9.51 15.94
N GLU A 64 3.58 -10.15 14.80
CA GLU A 64 4.18 -11.44 14.52
C GLU A 64 5.71 -11.23 14.50
N PRO A 65 6.47 -11.83 15.44
CA PRO A 65 7.93 -11.75 15.38
C PRO A 65 8.37 -12.37 14.05
N PRO A 66 9.41 -11.81 13.40
CA PRO A 66 9.75 -12.13 12.02
C PRO A 66 9.88 -13.64 11.82
N GLY A 67 9.17 -14.18 10.82
CA GLY A 67 9.44 -15.50 10.30
C GLY A 67 10.83 -15.54 9.71
N ALA A 68 11.56 -16.63 9.94
CA ALA A 68 12.95 -16.84 9.52
C ALA A 68 13.19 -16.82 7.99
N GLU A 69 12.19 -16.46 7.19
CA GLU A 69 12.27 -16.32 5.73
C GLU A 69 12.49 -14.85 5.29
N GLU A 70 12.45 -13.86 6.19
CA GLU A 70 12.83 -12.45 5.88
C GLU A 70 14.35 -12.18 5.99
N VAL A 71 15.18 -13.20 6.25
CA VAL A 71 16.65 -13.12 6.20
C VAL A 71 17.20 -13.63 4.87
N GLU A 72 16.71 -13.11 3.74
CA GLU A 72 17.50 -13.16 2.51
C GLU A 72 18.55 -12.05 2.55
N GLU A 73 19.67 -12.41 3.18
CA GLU A 73 21.05 -12.21 2.71
C GLU A 73 21.30 -11.05 1.72
N MET A 74 21.04 -9.82 2.15
CA MET A 74 21.64 -8.64 1.52
C MET A 74 23.05 -8.47 2.07
N THR A 75 24.01 -8.97 1.30
CA THR A 75 25.47 -8.89 1.43
C THR A 75 25.95 -7.68 2.25
N GLU A 76 26.32 -7.92 3.50
CA GLU A 76 27.02 -6.93 4.33
C GLU A 76 28.48 -6.79 3.84
N PRO A 77 29.02 -5.58 3.66
CA PRO A 77 30.45 -5.40 3.49
C PRO A 77 31.16 -5.71 4.82
N THR A 78 31.96 -6.76 4.80
CA THR A 78 33.01 -7.18 5.75
C THR A 78 33.27 -6.28 6.96
N LEU A 79 32.64 -6.63 8.10
CA LEU A 79 32.99 -6.14 9.45
C LEU A 79 34.29 -6.79 9.95
N ALA A 80 35.42 -6.54 9.28
CA ALA A 80 36.73 -7.06 9.69
C ALA A 80 37.40 -6.22 10.80
N GLU A 81 36.79 -5.13 11.28
CA GLU A 81 37.38 -4.23 12.30
C GLU A 81 36.53 -4.03 13.56
N SER A 82 35.56 -4.91 13.86
CA SER A 82 34.75 -4.81 15.11
C SER A 82 34.94 -5.98 16.09
N LEU A 83 35.81 -6.95 15.77
CA LEU A 83 35.98 -8.18 16.56
C LEU A 83 37.08 -8.12 17.65
N GLU A 84 37.65 -6.96 17.96
CA GLU A 84 38.64 -6.85 19.05
C GLU A 84 38.05 -6.30 20.37
N ALA A 85 36.80 -5.80 20.36
CA ALA A 85 36.20 -5.14 21.54
C ALA A 85 35.19 -5.98 22.35
N VAL A 86 34.87 -7.23 21.95
CA VAL A 86 33.78 -8.02 22.59
C VAL A 86 34.29 -9.22 23.42
N THR A 87 35.60 -9.47 23.45
CA THR A 87 36.15 -10.67 24.13
C THR A 87 36.17 -10.57 25.66
N SER A 88 36.02 -9.38 26.24
CA SER A 88 36.16 -9.18 27.69
C SER A 88 34.86 -9.24 28.49
N ALA A 89 33.70 -9.48 27.85
CA ALA A 89 32.39 -9.43 28.52
C ALA A 89 31.67 -10.78 28.67
N VAL A 90 32.22 -11.88 28.15
CA VAL A 90 31.51 -13.18 28.08
C VAL A 90 31.74 -14.10 29.29
N THR A 91 32.68 -13.80 30.19
CA THR A 91 33.03 -14.74 31.29
C THR A 91 32.08 -14.70 32.50
N ASN A 92 31.18 -13.71 32.62
CA ASN A 92 30.31 -13.55 33.81
C ASN A 92 28.86 -14.04 33.66
N VAL A 93 28.45 -14.59 32.51
CA VAL A 93 27.05 -15.01 32.27
C VAL A 93 26.85 -16.54 32.33
N ALA A 94 27.93 -17.32 32.37
CA ALA A 94 27.83 -18.79 32.42
C ALA A 94 27.39 -19.36 33.79
N ALA A 95 27.40 -18.55 34.87
CA ALA A 95 27.08 -19.02 36.22
C ALA A 95 25.60 -18.84 36.63
N SER A 96 24.76 -18.20 35.82
CA SER A 96 23.33 -17.98 36.13
C SER A 96 22.36 -18.87 35.33
N LEU A 97 22.87 -19.65 34.36
CA LEU A 97 22.04 -20.45 33.45
C LEU A 97 21.71 -21.86 33.94
N ASP A 98 22.32 -22.33 35.03
CA ASP A 98 22.15 -23.71 35.55
C ASP A 98 20.92 -23.88 36.48
N SER A 99 20.11 -22.83 36.68
CA SER A 99 19.00 -22.83 37.66
C SER A 99 17.58 -22.77 37.04
N LEU A 100 17.45 -22.87 35.72
CA LEU A 100 16.15 -22.74 35.04
C LEU A 100 15.66 -24.01 34.31
N GLU A 101 16.41 -25.11 34.32
CA GLU A 101 15.96 -26.40 33.78
C GLU A 101 15.24 -27.27 34.83
N THR A 102 14.06 -26.88 35.30
CA THR A 102 13.09 -27.84 35.88
C THR A 102 11.68 -27.24 35.83
N ASN A 103 10.96 -27.47 34.72
CA ASN A 103 9.52 -27.80 34.68
C ASN A 103 8.98 -27.69 33.24
N SER A 104 9.24 -28.73 32.44
CA SER A 104 8.57 -28.93 31.14
C SER A 104 7.86 -30.28 31.16
N ALA A 105 6.61 -30.30 31.64
CA ALA A 105 5.70 -31.41 31.41
C ALA A 105 4.22 -30.94 31.42
N SER A 106 3.62 -30.98 30.22
CA SER A 106 2.18 -31.16 29.93
C SER A 106 1.17 -30.06 30.32
N THR A 107 0.73 -29.30 29.30
CA THR A 107 -0.70 -29.11 28.98
C THR A 107 -0.89 -28.49 27.59
N ASN A 108 -0.89 -29.34 26.56
CA ASN A 108 -1.27 -28.98 25.20
C ASN A 108 -2.81 -28.84 25.09
N LYS A 109 -3.36 -27.67 25.44
CA LYS A 109 -4.66 -27.18 24.91
C LYS A 109 -4.86 -25.69 25.18
N GLY A 110 -4.16 -24.84 24.43
CA GLY A 110 -4.40 -23.39 24.43
C GLY A 110 -4.70 -22.90 23.02
N LYS A 111 -5.97 -22.62 22.71
CA LYS A 111 -6.30 -21.66 21.64
C LYS A 111 -6.05 -20.27 22.24
N GLY A 112 -4.84 -19.73 22.08
CA GLY A 112 -4.50 -18.44 22.67
C GLY A 112 -3.36 -17.77 21.93
N LYS A 113 -3.70 -16.88 20.99
CA LYS A 113 -2.81 -15.81 20.51
C LYS A 113 -3.46 -14.49 20.95
N GLY A 114 -3.52 -14.30 22.27
CA GLY A 114 -4.31 -13.26 22.93
C GLY A 114 -3.59 -11.91 23.00
N ASP A 115 -4.32 -10.85 22.62
CA ASP A 115 -4.15 -9.51 23.18
C ASP A 115 -4.78 -9.54 24.59
N ASN A 116 -3.99 -9.34 25.65
CA ASN A 116 -4.48 -9.40 27.04
C ASN A 116 -5.34 -8.17 27.44
N ARG A 117 -5.73 -7.33 26.48
CA ARG A 117 -6.65 -6.22 26.74
C ARG A 117 -8.09 -6.71 26.59
N PRO A 118 -8.98 -6.38 27.54
CA PRO A 118 -10.41 -6.68 27.39
C PRO A 118 -10.92 -6.10 26.07
N PRO A 119 -11.68 -6.87 25.26
CA PRO A 119 -12.29 -6.33 24.06
C PRO A 119 -13.12 -5.10 24.44
N GLY A 120 -12.89 -3.99 23.74
CA GLY A 120 -13.68 -2.79 23.94
C GLY A 120 -15.15 -3.05 23.62
N PRO A 121 -16.09 -2.25 24.16
CA PRO A 121 -17.49 -2.36 23.77
C PRO A 121 -17.60 -2.29 22.25
N LEU A 122 -18.34 -3.24 21.66
CA LEU A 122 -18.61 -3.31 20.23
C LEU A 122 -19.19 -1.97 19.78
N GLY A 123 -18.44 -1.19 18.99
CA GLY A 123 -19.01 -0.02 18.34
C GLY A 123 -20.05 -0.43 17.31
N GLU A 124 -21.00 0.45 16.99
CA GLU A 124 -22.06 0.25 15.96
C GLU A 124 -21.50 0.22 14.52
N GLY A 125 -20.51 -0.61 14.24
CA GLY A 125 -20.01 -0.82 12.89
C GLY A 125 -19.95 -2.29 12.52
N ASP A 126 -19.64 -2.54 11.26
CA ASP A 126 -19.46 -3.89 10.77
C ASP A 126 -18.19 -4.52 11.35
N ASP A 127 -18.22 -5.83 11.62
CA ASP A 127 -17.04 -6.64 12.00
C ASP A 127 -16.06 -6.77 10.81
N ILE A 128 -15.38 -5.66 10.53
CA ILE A 128 -14.45 -5.47 9.42
C ILE A 128 -13.11 -5.03 10.00
N VAL A 129 -12.01 -5.68 9.60
CA VAL A 129 -10.67 -5.18 9.90
C VAL A 129 -10.52 -3.85 9.15
N PRO A 130 -10.28 -2.72 9.85
CA PRO A 130 -10.17 -1.42 9.21
C PRO A 130 -9.03 -1.40 8.19
N ARG A 131 -9.16 -0.57 7.15
CA ARG A 131 -8.15 -0.42 6.08
C ARG A 131 -6.73 -0.15 6.62
N PHE A 132 -6.60 0.65 7.67
CA PHE A 132 -5.30 0.95 8.30
C PHE A 132 -4.65 -0.25 9.02
N GLU A 133 -5.43 -1.24 9.45
CA GLU A 133 -4.92 -2.51 10.02
C GLU A 133 -4.79 -3.60 8.94
N ARG A 134 -5.71 -3.60 7.96
CA ARG A 134 -5.85 -4.61 6.90
C ARG A 134 -4.79 -4.49 5.83
N TRP A 135 -4.41 -3.27 5.47
CA TRP A 135 -3.54 -3.03 4.31
C TRP A 135 -2.07 -2.92 4.68
N GLU A 136 -1.24 -3.51 3.83
CA GLU A 136 0.21 -3.35 3.85
C GLU A 136 0.67 -2.93 2.45
N LEU A 137 1.41 -1.82 2.37
CA LEU A 137 1.90 -1.26 1.10
C LEU A 137 3.40 -1.55 0.96
N LYS A 138 3.76 -2.41 0.02
CA LYS A 138 5.14 -2.74 -0.34
C LYS A 138 5.55 -1.98 -1.59
N PHE A 139 6.67 -1.27 -1.51
CA PHE A 139 7.20 -0.53 -2.64
C PHE A 139 8.34 -1.30 -3.32
N ALA A 140 8.17 -1.71 -4.59
CA ALA A 140 9.22 -2.42 -5.33
C ALA A 140 10.25 -1.45 -5.94
N ALA A 141 10.80 -0.55 -5.14
CA ALA A 141 11.81 0.42 -5.57
C ALA A 141 13.22 -0.07 -5.23
N LYS A 142 14.10 -0.14 -6.24
CA LYS A 142 15.51 -0.55 -6.06
C LYS A 142 16.43 0.58 -5.62
N ASN A 143 16.00 1.82 -5.79
CA ASN A 143 16.78 3.01 -5.48
C ASN A 143 15.87 4.18 -5.09
N MET A 144 16.48 5.22 -4.52
CA MET A 144 15.77 6.39 -4.03
C MET A 144 15.01 7.16 -5.14
N ALA A 145 15.55 7.22 -6.35
CA ALA A 145 14.92 7.93 -7.47
C ALA A 145 13.66 7.22 -8.00
N GLY A 146 13.70 5.89 -8.10
CA GLY A 146 12.54 5.08 -8.43
C GLY A 146 11.48 5.15 -7.33
N TYR A 147 11.92 5.26 -6.07
CA TYR A 147 11.03 5.43 -4.95
C TYR A 147 10.33 6.79 -4.93
N SER A 148 11.06 7.89 -5.14
CA SER A 148 10.48 9.24 -5.24
C SER A 148 9.49 9.35 -6.39
N ALA A 149 9.81 8.73 -7.54
CA ALA A 149 8.91 8.70 -8.70
C ALA A 149 7.61 7.95 -8.39
N GLN A 150 7.67 6.84 -7.63
CA GLN A 150 6.47 6.12 -7.19
C GLN A 150 5.61 6.98 -6.25
N LEU A 151 6.22 7.63 -5.26
CA LEU A 151 5.49 8.50 -4.33
C LEU A 151 4.79 9.64 -5.08
N ASP A 152 5.46 10.28 -6.03
CA ASP A 152 4.92 11.40 -6.81
C ASP A 152 3.82 10.99 -7.81
N PHE A 153 3.95 9.78 -8.39
CA PHE A 153 2.95 9.23 -9.28
C PHE A 153 1.66 8.94 -8.52
N PHE A 154 1.77 8.34 -7.35
CA PHE A 154 0.63 8.04 -6.48
C PHE A 154 0.16 9.22 -5.63
N LYS A 155 0.80 10.39 -5.74
CA LYS A 155 0.51 11.60 -4.94
C LYS A 155 0.54 11.34 -3.43
N ILE A 156 1.39 10.40 -3.01
CA ILE A 156 1.61 10.11 -1.60
C ILE A 156 2.47 11.22 -1.03
N GLU A 157 2.05 11.75 0.11
CA GLU A 157 2.80 12.76 0.82
C GLU A 157 3.52 12.12 2.01
N LEU A 158 4.75 12.56 2.25
CA LEU A 158 5.48 12.18 3.45
C LEU A 158 5.28 13.26 4.48
N GLY A 159 5.04 12.87 5.73
CA GLY A 159 4.98 13.81 6.83
C GLY A 159 5.83 13.42 8.01
N ALA A 160 6.16 14.43 8.80
CA ALA A 160 6.86 14.28 10.06
C ALA A 160 5.97 14.83 11.18
N MET A 161 5.73 14.03 12.21
CA MET A 161 4.97 14.43 13.40
C MET A 161 5.77 14.15 14.67
N GLY A 162 5.47 14.84 15.77
CA GLY A 162 6.15 14.65 17.06
C GLY A 162 7.35 15.57 17.25
N GLY A 163 8.25 15.22 18.17
CA GLY A 163 9.39 16.07 18.53
C GLY A 163 8.99 17.39 19.21
N GLY A 164 7.86 17.41 19.92
CA GLY A 164 7.32 18.62 20.58
C GLY A 164 6.57 19.59 19.67
N VAL A 165 6.48 19.31 18.36
CA VAL A 165 5.73 20.12 17.40
C VAL A 165 4.29 19.62 17.29
N LYS A 166 3.31 20.52 17.48
CA LYS A 166 1.87 20.20 17.38
C LYS A 166 1.38 20.11 15.93
N GLU A 167 2.16 20.64 15.01
CA GLU A 167 1.89 20.62 13.58
C GLU A 167 2.53 19.39 12.92
N VAL A 168 1.86 18.92 11.87
CA VAL A 168 2.41 17.91 10.97
C VAL A 168 3.01 18.67 9.80
N ASP A 169 4.30 18.46 9.57
CA ASP A 169 4.95 18.92 8.34
C ASP A 169 4.72 17.88 7.25
N TYR A 170 4.35 18.32 6.06
CA TYR A 170 4.13 17.49 4.88
C TYR A 170 5.08 17.91 3.78
N VAL A 171 5.50 16.93 3.00
CA VAL A 171 6.33 17.08 1.81
C VAL A 171 5.68 16.33 0.66
N SER A 172 5.69 16.95 -0.51
CA SER A 172 5.25 16.38 -1.78
C SER A 172 6.19 16.79 -2.91
N GLY A 173 6.22 16.07 -4.02
CA GLY A 173 7.03 16.44 -5.19
C GLY A 173 8.51 16.09 -5.02
N PHE A 174 8.80 14.82 -4.82
CA PHE A 174 10.11 14.28 -4.45
C PHE A 174 11.10 14.14 -5.61
N SER A 175 10.61 14.04 -6.84
CA SER A 175 11.41 13.89 -8.07
C SER A 175 11.86 15.22 -8.66
N GLY A 176 11.38 16.34 -8.09
CA GLY A 176 11.69 17.70 -8.54
C GLY A 176 11.83 18.67 -7.36
N ALA A 177 11.25 19.86 -7.50
CA ALA A 177 11.20 20.82 -6.40
C ALA A 177 10.16 20.38 -5.36
N SER A 178 10.65 19.95 -4.19
CA SER A 178 9.79 19.54 -3.08
C SER A 178 8.96 20.71 -2.54
N ASN A 179 7.66 20.50 -2.42
CA ASN A 179 6.74 21.44 -1.79
C ASN A 179 6.50 21.03 -0.33
N ARG A 180 6.55 22.02 0.57
CA ARG A 180 6.34 21.85 2.01
C ARG A 180 5.06 22.56 2.44
N ARG A 181 4.27 21.90 3.28
CA ARG A 181 3.17 22.53 4.03
C ARG A 181 3.18 22.08 5.48
N SER A 182 2.70 22.91 6.38
CA SER A 182 2.50 22.56 7.79
C SER A 182 1.03 22.76 8.14
N THR A 183 0.43 21.81 8.86
CA THR A 183 -0.98 21.89 9.26
C THR A 183 -1.16 21.27 10.64
N PRO A 184 -2.07 21.75 11.50
CA PRO A 184 -2.38 21.10 12.76
C PRO A 184 -2.83 19.65 12.54
N GLY A 185 -2.28 18.70 13.30
CA GLY A 185 -2.60 17.27 13.13
C GLY A 185 -4.08 16.92 13.34
N SER A 186 -4.84 17.77 14.04
CA SER A 186 -6.29 17.59 14.25
C SER A 186 -7.13 17.76 12.97
N GLN A 187 -6.60 18.42 11.94
CA GLN A 187 -7.29 18.61 10.67
C GLN A 187 -7.03 17.47 9.67
N GLU A 188 -6.08 16.58 9.98
CA GLU A 188 -5.74 15.46 9.12
C GLU A 188 -6.62 14.25 9.42
N LYS A 189 -7.40 13.85 8.42
CA LYS A 189 -8.35 12.72 8.51
C LYS A 189 -8.04 11.61 7.52
N ARG A 190 -7.03 11.79 6.66
CA ARG A 190 -6.68 10.80 5.64
C ARG A 190 -6.07 9.56 6.26
N LEU A 191 -6.21 8.45 5.55
CA LEU A 191 -5.51 7.21 5.86
C LEU A 191 -4.00 7.47 5.85
N TYR A 192 -3.33 7.01 6.90
CA TYR A 192 -1.91 7.19 7.05
C TYR A 192 -1.22 5.91 7.48
N PHE A 193 0.03 5.74 7.03
CA PHE A 193 0.86 4.59 7.36
C PHE A 193 2.15 5.04 8.02
N MET A 194 2.50 4.36 9.11
CA MET A 194 3.76 4.56 9.83
C MET A 194 4.67 3.36 9.63
N TRP A 195 5.98 3.61 9.67
CA TRP A 195 6.97 2.54 9.60
C TRP A 195 6.98 1.73 10.90
N ARG A 196 6.86 0.41 10.79
CA ARG A 196 6.96 -0.51 11.93
C ARG A 196 8.38 -1.03 12.16
N LYS A 197 9.16 -1.17 11.08
CA LYS A 197 10.56 -1.60 11.10
C LYS A 197 11.42 -0.53 10.44
N SER A 198 12.64 -0.37 10.94
CA SER A 198 13.66 0.38 10.23
C SER A 198 14.07 -0.40 8.99
N GLY A 199 14.13 0.27 7.85
CA GLY A 199 14.52 -0.36 6.58
C GLY A 199 15.01 0.68 5.57
N PRO A 200 15.51 0.25 4.40
CA PRO A 200 16.09 1.14 3.40
C PRO A 200 15.12 2.25 2.94
N LEU A 201 13.84 1.92 2.81
CA LEU A 201 12.80 2.88 2.41
C LEU A 201 12.53 3.95 3.48
N LEU A 202 12.63 3.61 4.77
CA LEU A 202 12.55 4.61 5.84
C LEU A 202 13.73 5.60 5.77
N GLN A 203 14.92 5.12 5.40
CA GLN A 203 16.07 5.99 5.19
C GLN A 203 15.85 6.93 3.99
N TYR A 204 15.23 6.44 2.91
CA TYR A 204 14.85 7.29 1.78
C TYR A 204 13.82 8.35 2.18
N ASP A 205 12.78 7.99 2.94
CA ASP A 205 11.82 8.96 3.48
C ASP A 205 12.53 10.05 4.28
N ARG A 206 13.44 9.67 5.18
CA ARG A 206 14.20 10.61 6.01
C ARG A 206 15.00 11.58 5.14
N GLN A 207 15.71 11.07 4.15
CA GLN A 207 16.50 11.91 3.23
C GLN A 207 15.61 12.81 2.37
N LEU A 208 14.45 12.33 1.91
CA LEU A 208 13.50 13.12 1.13
C LEU A 208 12.93 14.28 1.94
N ILE A 209 12.51 14.03 3.19
CA ILE A 209 12.01 15.07 4.09
C ILE A 209 13.10 16.08 4.46
N GLN A 210 14.33 15.60 4.71
CA GLN A 210 15.48 16.47 5.01
C GLN A 210 15.86 17.35 3.82
N ARG A 211 15.78 16.85 2.58
CA ARG A 211 15.98 17.66 1.36
C ARG A 211 14.98 18.81 1.24
N ALA A 212 13.76 18.63 1.77
CA ALA A 212 12.74 19.67 1.87
C ALA A 212 12.97 20.64 3.05
N GLY A 213 14.07 20.51 3.79
CA GLY A 213 14.44 21.39 4.90
C GLY A 213 13.72 21.10 6.22
N ILE A 214 13.06 19.95 6.34
CA ILE A 214 12.36 19.56 7.57
C ILE A 214 13.25 18.67 8.44
N GLN A 215 13.36 19.01 9.71
CA GLN A 215 14.06 18.18 10.68
C GLN A 215 13.24 16.92 11.00
N THR A 216 13.90 15.78 10.99
CA THR A 216 13.31 14.44 11.22
C THR A 216 13.78 13.81 12.54
N ASN A 217 14.64 14.50 13.30
CA ASN A 217 15.12 14.02 14.60
C ASN A 217 13.97 14.02 15.61
N ASP A 218 13.82 12.93 16.35
CA ASP A 218 12.75 12.71 17.34
C ASP A 218 11.31 12.85 16.79
N ARG A 219 11.16 12.72 15.47
CA ARG A 219 9.88 12.75 14.78
C ARG A 219 9.55 11.41 14.15
N VAL A 220 8.28 11.06 14.19
CA VAL A 220 7.72 9.89 13.53
C VAL A 220 7.42 10.27 12.08
N LEU A 221 7.98 9.49 11.15
CA LEU A 221 7.69 9.62 9.72
C LEU A 221 6.42 8.87 9.37
N ILE A 222 5.55 9.52 8.61
CA ILE A 222 4.24 9.02 8.20
C ILE A 222 4.09 9.20 6.69
N LYS A 223 3.33 8.30 6.07
CA LYS A 223 2.85 8.42 4.69
C LYS A 223 1.36 8.73 4.68
N PHE A 224 0.97 9.80 4.03
CA PHE A 224 -0.43 10.15 3.84
C PHE A 224 -0.91 9.67 2.49
N ILE A 225 -1.98 8.88 2.51
CA ILE A 225 -2.60 8.33 1.32
C ILE A 225 -3.69 9.28 0.84
N PRO A 226 -3.64 9.77 -0.41
CA PRO A 226 -4.70 10.58 -0.95
C PRO A 226 -5.97 9.73 -1.14
N LYS A 227 -7.14 10.38 -1.04
CA LYS A 227 -8.43 9.67 -1.07
C LYS A 227 -8.63 8.89 -2.38
N GLU A 228 -8.18 9.45 -3.49
CA GLU A 228 -8.27 8.82 -4.81
C GLU A 228 -7.44 7.52 -4.87
N LEU A 229 -6.30 7.48 -4.18
CA LEU A 229 -5.49 6.27 -4.08
C LEU A 229 -6.13 5.25 -3.16
N GLU A 230 -6.67 5.69 -2.02
CA GLU A 230 -7.39 4.82 -1.10
C GLU A 230 -8.57 4.13 -1.80
N ASP A 231 -9.40 4.88 -2.50
CA ASP A 231 -10.57 4.35 -3.21
C ASP A 231 -10.14 3.36 -4.31
N ARG A 232 -9.05 3.65 -5.03
CA ARG A 232 -8.48 2.72 -6.03
C ARG A 232 -7.99 1.42 -5.39
N LEU A 233 -7.25 1.49 -4.29
CA LEU A 233 -6.75 0.31 -3.58
C LEU A 233 -7.90 -0.57 -3.06
N ALA A 234 -8.97 0.05 -2.57
CA ALA A 234 -10.17 -0.66 -2.13
C ALA A 234 -10.85 -1.43 -3.28
N VAL A 235 -10.97 -0.81 -4.46
CA VAL A 235 -11.50 -1.49 -5.66
C VAL A 235 -10.62 -2.66 -6.06
N THR A 236 -9.29 -2.47 -6.09
CA THR A 236 -8.34 -3.52 -6.45
C THR A 236 -8.36 -4.69 -5.45
N GLU A 237 -8.51 -4.41 -4.15
CA GLU A 237 -8.66 -5.42 -3.10
C GLU A 237 -9.90 -6.29 -3.30
N LEU A 238 -11.05 -5.65 -3.52
CA LEU A 238 -12.31 -6.35 -3.72
C LEU A 238 -12.31 -7.14 -5.03
N ALA A 239 -11.75 -6.56 -6.10
CA ALA A 239 -11.61 -7.24 -7.38
C ALA A 239 -10.77 -8.52 -7.23
N TYR A 240 -9.64 -8.45 -6.52
CA TYR A 240 -8.81 -9.63 -6.24
C TYR A 240 -9.56 -10.66 -5.38
N ALA A 241 -10.27 -10.23 -4.34
CA ALA A 241 -11.06 -11.13 -3.49
C ALA A 241 -12.16 -11.86 -4.28
N LYS A 242 -12.87 -11.17 -5.19
CA LYS A 242 -13.86 -11.76 -6.10
C LYS A 242 -13.25 -12.87 -6.96
N THR A 243 -12.00 -12.74 -7.43
CA THR A 243 -11.32 -13.83 -8.17
C THR A 243 -11.07 -15.09 -7.34
N LYS A 244 -11.07 -14.97 -6.01
CA LYS A 244 -10.91 -16.07 -5.05
C LYS A 244 -12.25 -16.57 -4.50
N GLY A 245 -13.38 -16.11 -5.06
CA GLY A 245 -14.73 -16.49 -4.64
C GLY A 245 -15.20 -15.79 -3.36
N ILE A 246 -14.63 -14.63 -3.03
CA ILE A 246 -14.98 -13.84 -1.85
C ILE A 246 -15.60 -12.51 -2.29
N ASP A 247 -16.91 -12.41 -2.11
CA ASP A 247 -17.69 -11.24 -2.56
C ASP A 247 -17.71 -10.09 -1.54
N THR A 248 -17.14 -10.29 -0.34
CA THR A 248 -17.24 -9.33 0.77
C THR A 248 -15.89 -9.07 1.43
N VAL A 249 -15.58 -7.79 1.67
CA VAL A 249 -14.38 -7.38 2.41
C VAL A 249 -14.34 -7.84 3.87
N LYS A 250 -15.50 -8.20 4.44
CA LYS A 250 -15.63 -8.70 5.83
C LYS A 250 -14.76 -9.93 6.10
N LYS A 251 -14.60 -10.80 5.08
CA LYS A 251 -13.80 -12.02 5.16
C LYS A 251 -12.30 -11.78 5.01
N ILE A 252 -11.88 -10.58 4.65
CA ILE A 252 -10.47 -10.25 4.47
C ILE A 252 -9.85 -9.92 5.82
N ALA A 253 -8.74 -10.58 6.14
CA ALA A 253 -7.94 -10.32 7.33
C ALA A 253 -6.79 -9.35 7.01
N LYS A 254 -6.08 -9.58 5.90
CA LYS A 254 -4.92 -8.79 5.50
C LYS A 254 -4.78 -8.77 3.98
N THR A 255 -4.40 -7.62 3.43
CA THR A 255 -4.09 -7.45 2.00
C THR A 255 -2.74 -6.78 1.85
N VAL A 256 -1.83 -7.42 1.13
CA VAL A 256 -0.50 -6.89 0.81
C VAL A 256 -0.52 -6.42 -0.64
N PHE A 257 -0.38 -5.11 -0.82
CA PHE A 257 -0.22 -4.49 -2.12
C PHE A 257 1.25 -4.29 -2.42
N GLU A 258 1.64 -4.54 -3.65
CA GLU A 258 2.97 -4.23 -4.18
C GLU A 258 2.85 -3.25 -5.34
N SER A 259 3.61 -2.16 -5.28
CA SER A 259 3.72 -1.23 -6.40
C SER A 259 4.69 -1.79 -7.43
N LYS A 260 4.21 -1.96 -8.67
CA LYS A 260 5.01 -2.41 -9.81
C LYS A 260 5.14 -1.30 -10.83
N ALA A 261 6.33 -1.19 -11.42
CA ALA A 261 6.55 -0.33 -12.57
C ALA A 261 5.90 -0.96 -13.81
N THR A 262 5.15 -0.16 -14.56
CA THR A 262 4.51 -0.54 -15.83
C THR A 262 5.02 0.37 -16.95
N ASN A 263 4.76 0.03 -18.21
CA ASN A 263 5.24 0.81 -19.36
C ASN A 263 4.77 2.28 -19.35
N SER A 264 3.65 2.58 -18.66
CA SER A 264 3.04 3.90 -18.59
C SER A 264 3.12 4.56 -17.20
N GLY A 265 3.84 3.96 -16.23
CA GLY A 265 3.98 4.51 -14.89
C GLY A 265 4.09 3.44 -13.81
N PHE A 266 3.18 3.48 -12.83
CA PHE A 266 3.15 2.54 -11.72
C PHE A 266 1.73 2.05 -11.44
N GLU A 267 1.61 0.81 -10.98
CA GLU A 267 0.33 0.21 -10.64
C GLU A 267 0.46 -0.58 -9.33
N TRP A 268 -0.62 -0.61 -8.54
CA TRP A 268 -0.70 -1.44 -7.35
C TRP A 268 -1.29 -2.80 -7.71
N THR A 269 -0.60 -3.86 -7.30
CA THR A 269 -1.07 -5.24 -7.49
C THR A 269 -1.18 -5.92 -6.14
N VAL A 270 -2.24 -6.72 -5.93
CA VAL A 270 -2.36 -7.53 -4.72
C VAL A 270 -1.48 -8.76 -4.89
N VAL A 271 -0.47 -8.90 -4.01
CA VAL A 271 0.45 -10.04 -4.02
C VAL A 271 -0.04 -11.13 -3.08
N GLU A 272 -0.56 -10.72 -1.93
CA GLU A 272 -1.03 -11.63 -0.91
C GLU A 272 -2.33 -11.11 -0.31
N GLN A 273 -3.30 -12.00 -0.13
CA GLN A 273 -4.51 -11.71 0.61
C GLN A 273 -4.79 -12.88 1.56
N ARG A 274 -4.87 -12.57 2.85
CA ARG A 274 -5.23 -13.52 3.91
C ARG A 274 -6.67 -13.31 4.29
N TYR A 275 -7.37 -14.41 4.49
CA TYR A 275 -8.78 -14.42 4.86
C TYR A 275 -8.96 -14.86 6.30
N ARG A 276 -10.04 -14.39 6.92
CA ARG A 276 -10.45 -14.85 8.23
C ARG A 276 -10.97 -16.28 8.12
N LEU A 277 -10.66 -17.11 9.11
CA LEU A 277 -11.33 -18.39 9.27
C LEU A 277 -12.82 -18.11 9.51
N ALA A 278 -13.68 -18.81 8.79
CA ALA A 278 -15.11 -18.76 9.07
C ALA A 278 -15.35 -19.25 10.50
N LYS A 279 -16.05 -18.45 11.28
CA LYS A 279 -16.48 -18.82 12.63
C LYS A 279 -17.65 -19.79 12.56
#